data_AF-A0A536ZGC0-F1
#
_entry.id   AF-A0A536ZGC0-F1
#
_cell.length_a   1.000
_cell.length_b   1.000
_cell.length_c   1.000
_cell.angle_alpha   90.00
_cell.angle_beta   90.00
_cell.angle_gamma   90.00
#
_symmetry.space_group_name_H-M   'P 1'
#
loop_
_entity.id
_entity.type
_entity.pdbx_description
1 polymer ?
#
loop_
_entity_poly.entity_id
_entity_poly.type
_entity_poly.pdbx_seq_one_letter_code
_entity_poly.pdbx_strand_id
1 'polypeptide(L)'
;MLDAMREIGVEKCRGVVDIDESAPDSELERLHRAGVRGVRVNVNPIKPAEPGYSRIMLPRIQTLDARCAELGWMLDFLTPGWLTRELLPVFERLKAPFSVAHMGMFLAKHGAQQPGFRDFLAFVAGKDSCWVKLTGVYRISTAPGFADAAALARALIEAAPSQLIWGSDYPHLSFADKVSSMELYRLLEKWAPDEATRRRILVDNPARCFGF
;
A
#
# COMPACT_ATOMS: atom_id res chain seq x y z
N MET A 1 3.57 13.23 -12.71
CA MET A 1 3.94 13.10 -11.28
C MET A 1 5.14 13.97 -10.94
N LEU A 2 6.32 13.75 -11.54
CA LEU A 2 7.55 14.49 -11.21
C LEU A 2 7.40 16.01 -11.37
N ASP A 3 6.66 16.48 -12.37
CA ASP A 3 6.43 17.93 -12.54
C ASP A 3 5.59 18.51 -11.41
N ALA A 4 4.53 17.81 -10.98
CA ALA A 4 3.73 18.23 -9.82
C ALA A 4 4.57 18.24 -8.52
N MET A 5 5.46 17.27 -8.34
CA MET A 5 6.40 17.25 -7.20
C MET A 5 7.38 18.42 -7.26
N ARG A 6 7.83 18.82 -8.45
CA ARG A 6 8.69 20.00 -8.63
C ARG A 6 7.99 21.28 -8.23
N GLU A 7 6.71 21.41 -8.55
CA GLU A 7 5.88 22.58 -8.16
C GLU A 7 5.60 22.62 -6.65
N ILE A 8 5.32 21.46 -6.04
CA ILE A 8 5.01 21.35 -4.60
C ILE A 8 6.27 21.50 -3.73
N GLY A 9 7.41 21.02 -4.22
CA GLY A 9 8.68 20.96 -3.50
C GLY A 9 8.88 19.65 -2.74
N VAL A 10 10.12 19.15 -2.76
CA VAL A 10 10.47 17.86 -2.17
C VAL A 10 10.21 17.81 -0.66
N GLU A 11 10.34 18.90 0.08
CA GLU A 11 10.04 18.94 1.53
C GLU A 11 8.58 18.59 1.87
N LYS A 12 7.65 18.75 0.92
CA LYS A 12 6.21 18.54 1.13
C LYS A 12 5.66 17.30 0.43
N CYS A 13 6.46 16.61 -0.37
CA CYS A 13 6.01 15.44 -1.11
C CYS A 13 7.10 14.39 -1.31
N ARG A 14 6.66 13.13 -1.44
CA ARG A 14 7.48 12.02 -1.86
C ARG A 14 6.79 11.29 -3.00
N GLY A 15 7.57 10.67 -3.88
CA GLY A 15 7.08 9.95 -5.05
C GLY A 15 7.29 8.45 -4.94
N VAL A 16 6.36 7.69 -5.52
CA VAL A 16 6.53 6.26 -5.81
C VAL A 16 6.37 6.10 -7.32
N VAL A 17 7.38 5.57 -7.99
CA VAL A 17 7.44 5.45 -9.46
C VAL A 17 7.17 4.01 -9.92
N ASP A 18 6.86 3.84 -11.20
CA ASP A 18 7.00 2.56 -11.89
C ASP A 18 8.23 2.69 -12.81
N ILE A 19 9.18 1.78 -12.67
CA ILE A 19 10.45 1.79 -13.41
C ILE A 19 10.79 0.38 -13.87
N ASP A 20 11.57 0.32 -14.94
CA ASP A 20 12.16 -0.91 -15.42
C ASP A 20 13.27 -1.41 -14.47
N GLU A 21 13.36 -2.73 -14.33
CA GLU A 21 14.36 -3.44 -13.52
C GLU A 21 15.80 -3.20 -14.03
N SER A 22 15.95 -2.73 -15.27
CA SER A 22 17.23 -2.36 -15.91
C SER A 22 17.52 -0.87 -15.91
N ALA A 23 16.67 -0.03 -15.31
CA ALA A 23 16.92 1.42 -15.22
C ALA A 23 18.32 1.70 -14.63
N PRO A 24 19.13 2.58 -15.27
CA PRO A 24 20.50 2.82 -14.85
C PRO A 24 20.55 3.58 -13.52
N ASP A 25 21.62 3.39 -12.75
CA ASP A 25 21.79 4.03 -11.43
C ASP A 25 21.71 5.56 -11.49
N SER A 26 22.17 6.17 -12.59
CA SER A 26 22.05 7.63 -12.81
C SER A 26 20.60 8.11 -12.87
N GLU A 27 19.69 7.28 -13.38
CA GLU A 27 18.25 7.58 -13.39
C GLU A 27 17.66 7.43 -11.98
N LEU A 28 18.05 6.38 -11.24
CA LEU A 28 17.63 6.18 -9.85
C LEU A 28 18.07 7.34 -8.96
N GLU A 29 19.31 7.82 -9.14
CA GLU A 29 19.85 8.97 -8.43
C GLU A 29 19.11 10.27 -8.81
N ARG A 30 18.79 10.47 -10.10
CA ARG A 30 17.97 11.59 -10.55
C ARG A 30 16.59 11.58 -9.90
N LEU A 31 15.94 10.42 -9.83
CA LEU A 31 14.63 10.25 -9.18
C LEU A 31 14.73 10.46 -7.67
N HIS A 32 15.80 9.98 -7.02
CA HIS A 32 16.03 10.18 -5.59
C HIS A 32 16.13 11.67 -5.25
N ARG A 33 16.92 12.44 -6.02
CA ARG A 33 17.01 13.90 -5.90
C ARG A 33 15.68 14.60 -6.14
N ALA A 34 14.83 14.07 -7.01
CA ALA A 34 13.49 14.58 -7.26
C ALA A 34 12.48 14.23 -6.16
N GLY A 35 12.88 13.57 -5.07
CA GLY A 35 12.02 13.23 -3.93
C GLY A 35 11.33 11.86 -4.06
N VAL A 36 11.68 11.03 -5.03
CA VAL A 36 11.19 9.65 -5.12
C VAL A 36 11.79 8.82 -3.98
N ARG A 37 10.96 7.99 -3.35
CA ARG A 37 11.33 7.10 -2.24
C ARG A 37 10.79 5.69 -2.38
N GLY A 38 10.30 5.32 -3.56
CA GLY A 38 9.85 3.94 -3.77
C GLY A 38 9.51 3.59 -5.20
N VAL A 39 9.35 2.30 -5.43
CA VAL A 39 8.95 1.71 -6.71
C VAL A 39 7.69 0.88 -6.51
N ARG A 40 6.73 0.99 -7.43
CA ARG A 40 5.50 0.21 -7.41
C ARG A 40 5.65 -1.09 -8.20
N VAL A 41 5.30 -2.20 -7.56
CA VAL A 41 5.04 -3.49 -8.20
C VAL A 41 3.53 -3.62 -8.35
N ASN A 42 3.05 -3.41 -9.58
CA ASN A 42 1.63 -3.37 -9.89
C ASN A 42 1.19 -4.59 -10.71
N VAL A 43 0.13 -5.25 -10.26
CA VAL A 43 -0.59 -6.30 -10.98
C VAL A 43 -2.06 -5.88 -11.02
N ASN A 44 -2.69 -6.03 -12.19
CA ASN A 44 -4.10 -5.66 -12.36
C ASN A 44 -4.95 -6.28 -11.23
N PRO A 45 -5.63 -5.46 -10.39
CA PRO A 45 -6.34 -5.96 -9.22
C PRO A 45 -7.52 -6.91 -9.52
N ILE A 46 -7.98 -6.97 -10.78
CA ILE A 46 -9.00 -7.91 -11.23
C ILE A 46 -8.43 -9.13 -11.99
N LYS A 47 -7.10 -9.30 -12.01
CA LYS A 47 -6.46 -10.47 -12.63
C LYS A 47 -6.97 -11.76 -11.96
N PRO A 48 -7.51 -12.74 -12.72
CA PRO A 48 -7.88 -14.05 -12.20
C PRO A 48 -6.67 -14.76 -11.57
N ALA A 49 -6.94 -15.64 -10.60
CA ALA A 49 -5.90 -16.46 -10.01
C ALA A 49 -5.19 -17.29 -11.09
N GLU A 50 -3.86 -17.19 -11.10
CA GLU A 50 -3.00 -17.91 -12.03
C GLU A 50 -1.93 -18.66 -11.23
N PRO A 51 -2.01 -20.00 -11.16
CA PRO A 51 -1.06 -20.79 -10.40
C PRO A 51 0.39 -20.51 -10.83
N GLY A 52 1.26 -20.23 -9.85
CA GLY A 52 2.68 -19.99 -10.10
C GLY A 52 3.02 -18.56 -10.53
N TYR A 53 2.04 -17.66 -10.66
CA TYR A 53 2.31 -16.27 -11.05
C TYR A 53 3.22 -15.52 -10.06
N SER A 54 3.11 -15.82 -8.76
CA SER A 54 4.05 -15.33 -7.74
C SER A 54 5.51 -15.70 -8.04
N ARG A 55 5.77 -16.87 -8.63
CA ARG A 55 7.13 -17.30 -9.07
C ARG A 55 7.60 -16.54 -10.29
N ILE A 56 6.70 -16.23 -11.22
CA ILE A 56 7.01 -15.42 -12.41
C ILE A 56 7.45 -14.00 -12.00
N MET A 57 6.81 -13.44 -10.97
CA MET A 57 7.14 -12.11 -10.46
C MET A 57 8.42 -12.06 -9.62
N LEU A 58 8.87 -13.20 -9.09
CA LEU A 58 9.94 -13.23 -8.10
C LEU A 58 11.26 -12.58 -8.58
N PRO A 59 11.76 -12.81 -9.81
CA PRO A 59 12.98 -12.15 -10.28
C PRO A 59 12.88 -10.63 -10.30
N ARG A 60 11.73 -10.09 -10.74
CA ARG A 60 11.44 -8.65 -10.71
C ARG A 60 11.45 -8.12 -9.28
N ILE A 61 10.73 -8.79 -8.38
CA ILE A 61 10.62 -8.36 -6.98
C ILE A 61 12.01 -8.36 -6.31
N GLN A 62 12.82 -9.40 -6.52
CA GLN A 62 14.16 -9.50 -5.95
C GLN A 62 15.11 -8.42 -6.46
N THR A 63 15.05 -8.10 -7.75
CA THR A 63 15.87 -7.04 -8.35
C THR A 63 15.49 -5.67 -7.77
N LEU A 64 14.19 -5.39 -7.67
CA LEU A 64 13.72 -4.13 -7.09
C LEU A 64 13.96 -4.05 -5.58
N ASP A 65 13.83 -5.16 -4.84
CA ASP A 65 14.16 -5.22 -3.41
C ASP A 65 15.62 -4.85 -3.14
N ALA A 66 16.56 -5.45 -3.87
CA ALA A 66 17.98 -5.16 -3.71
C ALA A 66 18.28 -3.68 -3.94
N ARG A 67 17.78 -3.11 -5.05
CA ARG A 67 18.00 -1.69 -5.38
C ARG A 67 17.31 -0.75 -4.39
N CYS A 68 16.08 -1.07 -3.97
CA CYS A 68 15.38 -0.25 -2.98
C CYS A 68 16.09 -0.28 -1.61
N ALA A 69 16.60 -1.44 -1.19
CA ALA A 69 17.34 -1.56 0.05
C ALA A 69 18.62 -0.70 0.06
N GLU A 70 19.35 -0.65 -1.07
CA GLU A 70 20.55 0.19 -1.23
C GLU A 70 20.23 1.69 -1.20
N LEU A 71 19.11 2.10 -1.82
CA LEU A 71 18.70 3.50 -1.92
C LEU A 71 17.95 4.03 -0.67
N GLY A 72 17.60 3.16 0.27
CA GLY A 72 16.68 3.48 1.37
C GLY A 72 15.26 3.78 0.87
N TRP A 73 14.85 3.14 -0.23
CA TRP A 73 13.51 3.25 -0.82
C TRP A 73 12.61 2.11 -0.35
N MET A 74 11.30 2.28 -0.56
CA MET A 74 10.29 1.24 -0.33
C MET A 74 9.78 0.58 -1.61
N LEU A 75 9.31 -0.65 -1.51
CA LEU A 75 8.47 -1.27 -2.53
C LEU A 75 6.99 -1.00 -2.25
N ASP A 76 6.19 -0.65 -3.25
CA ASP A 76 4.74 -0.50 -3.13
C ASP A 76 4.02 -1.59 -3.93
N PHE A 77 3.30 -2.48 -3.25
CA PHE A 77 2.58 -3.58 -3.90
C PHE A 77 1.12 -3.22 -4.10
N LEU A 78 0.66 -3.27 -5.35
CA LEU A 78 -0.75 -3.39 -5.68
C LEU A 78 -0.95 -4.68 -6.45
N THR A 79 -1.60 -5.65 -5.83
CA THR A 79 -1.89 -6.96 -6.43
C THR A 79 -3.31 -7.38 -6.09
N PRO A 80 -3.94 -8.31 -6.82
CA PRO A 80 -5.19 -8.93 -6.37
C PRO A 80 -4.97 -9.68 -5.04
N GLY A 81 -6.02 -9.79 -4.21
CA GLY A 81 -5.88 -10.35 -2.86
C GLY A 81 -5.39 -11.80 -2.80
N TRP A 82 -5.67 -12.62 -3.81
CA TRP A 82 -5.10 -13.97 -3.91
C TRP A 82 -3.57 -13.94 -4.03
N LEU A 83 -3.04 -12.98 -4.80
CA LEU A 83 -1.60 -12.85 -5.02
C LEU A 83 -0.91 -12.18 -3.82
N THR A 84 -1.59 -11.25 -3.14
CA THR A 84 -1.10 -10.74 -1.84
C THR A 84 -0.86 -11.89 -0.86
N ARG A 85 -1.80 -12.85 -0.77
CA ARG A 85 -1.63 -14.04 0.08
C ARG A 85 -0.47 -14.93 -0.39
N GLU A 86 -0.37 -15.20 -1.69
CA GLU A 86 0.73 -16.03 -2.23
C GLU A 86 2.11 -15.41 -2.04
N LEU A 87 2.20 -14.07 -2.00
CA LEU A 87 3.45 -13.35 -1.82
C LEU A 87 3.91 -13.22 -0.37
N LEU A 88 3.12 -13.64 0.64
CA LEU A 88 3.55 -13.55 2.05
C LEU A 88 4.94 -14.18 2.32
N PRO A 89 5.29 -15.38 1.79
CA PRO A 89 6.63 -15.94 1.96
C PRO A 89 7.75 -15.14 1.25
N VAL A 90 7.40 -14.37 0.22
CA VAL A 90 8.32 -13.46 -0.47
C VAL A 90 8.51 -12.19 0.37
N PHE A 91 7.41 -11.62 0.85
CA PHE A 91 7.41 -10.44 1.73
C PHE A 91 8.22 -10.66 3.00
N GLU A 92 8.22 -11.87 3.55
CA GLU A 92 9.04 -12.22 4.71
C GLU A 92 10.55 -12.00 4.44
N ARG A 93 10.98 -12.20 3.19
CA ARG A 93 12.41 -12.17 2.79
C ARG A 93 12.86 -10.83 2.25
N LEU A 94 11.95 -9.85 2.08
CA LEU A 94 12.30 -8.54 1.58
C LEU A 94 13.23 -7.81 2.56
N LYS A 95 14.24 -7.15 2.00
CA LYS A 95 15.20 -6.33 2.74
C LYS A 95 14.70 -4.89 2.85
N ALA A 96 14.13 -4.37 1.76
CA ALA A 96 13.55 -3.05 1.73
C ALA A 96 12.24 -3.02 2.54
N PRO A 97 11.89 -1.88 3.16
CA PRO A 97 10.53 -1.66 3.61
C PRO A 97 9.56 -1.74 2.43
N PHE A 98 8.32 -2.11 2.69
CA PHE A 98 7.32 -2.20 1.63
C PHE A 98 5.92 -1.82 2.12
N SER A 99 5.07 -1.37 1.21
CA SER A 99 3.64 -1.19 1.46
C SER A 99 2.79 -2.13 0.65
N VAL A 100 1.65 -2.51 1.21
CA VAL A 100 0.58 -3.22 0.53
C VAL A 100 -0.61 -2.27 0.38
N ALA A 101 -0.98 -2.00 -0.87
CA ALA A 101 -2.06 -1.09 -1.22
C ALA A 101 -3.43 -1.67 -0.87
N HIS A 102 -4.39 -0.78 -0.61
CA HIS A 102 -5.82 -1.08 -0.51
C HIS A 102 -6.17 -2.26 0.40
N MET A 103 -5.56 -2.32 1.59
CA MET A 103 -5.76 -3.40 2.56
C MET A 103 -5.49 -4.81 1.98
N GLY A 104 -4.53 -4.92 1.05
CA GLY A 104 -4.19 -6.17 0.39
C GLY A 104 -5.18 -6.60 -0.70
N MET A 105 -6.08 -5.71 -1.14
CA MET A 105 -7.12 -6.02 -2.14
C MET A 105 -8.00 -7.22 -1.77
N PHE A 106 -8.11 -7.56 -0.49
CA PHE A 106 -9.04 -8.58 -0.01
C PHE A 106 -10.47 -8.02 -0.08
N LEU A 107 -11.37 -8.75 -0.74
CA LEU A 107 -12.74 -8.27 -0.93
C LEU A 107 -13.49 -8.24 0.41
N ALA A 108 -14.08 -7.10 0.73
CA ALA A 108 -14.73 -6.84 2.01
C ALA A 108 -15.95 -7.73 2.25
N LYS A 109 -16.66 -8.14 1.18
CA LYS A 109 -17.79 -9.06 1.24
C LYS A 109 -17.48 -10.42 1.87
N HIS A 110 -16.21 -10.82 1.95
CA HIS A 110 -15.77 -12.07 2.58
C HIS A 110 -15.41 -11.89 4.07
N GLY A 111 -15.47 -10.66 4.58
CA GLY A 111 -15.21 -10.32 5.97
C GLY A 111 -13.74 -10.46 6.39
N ALA A 112 -13.45 -10.10 7.63
CA ALA A 112 -12.10 -10.16 8.20
C ALA A 112 -11.65 -11.59 8.56
N GLN A 113 -12.56 -12.56 8.57
CA GLN A 113 -12.24 -13.96 8.88
C GLN A 113 -11.85 -14.78 7.66
N GLN A 114 -11.85 -14.19 6.46
CA GLN A 114 -11.41 -14.88 5.25
C GLN A 114 -9.94 -15.35 5.40
N PRO A 115 -9.60 -16.60 5.02
CA PRO A 115 -8.31 -17.19 5.34
C PRO A 115 -7.11 -16.35 4.90
N GLY A 116 -7.12 -15.82 3.67
CA GLY A 116 -6.01 -15.02 3.16
C GLY A 116 -5.80 -13.70 3.89
N PHE A 117 -6.88 -13.05 4.32
CA PHE A 117 -6.78 -11.81 5.09
C PHE A 117 -6.31 -12.09 6.52
N ARG A 118 -6.70 -13.22 7.12
CA ARG A 118 -6.19 -13.63 8.45
C ARG A 118 -4.69 -13.90 8.41
N ASP A 119 -4.21 -14.60 7.38
CA ASP A 119 -2.77 -14.85 7.17
C ASP A 119 -2.02 -13.52 7.00
N PHE A 120 -2.57 -12.61 6.17
CA PHE A 120 -2.01 -11.28 5.97
C PHE A 120 -2.00 -10.43 7.25
N LEU A 121 -3.08 -10.47 8.04
CA LEU A 121 -3.20 -9.73 9.29
C LEU A 121 -2.16 -10.18 10.30
N ALA A 122 -2.00 -11.50 10.48
CA ALA A 122 -0.98 -12.08 11.35
C ALA A 122 0.44 -11.71 10.88
N PHE A 123 0.67 -11.71 9.58
CA PHE A 123 1.95 -11.30 8.98
C PHE A 123 2.26 -9.82 9.27
N VAL A 124 1.32 -8.91 9.02
CA VAL A 124 1.50 -7.46 9.24
C VAL A 124 1.79 -7.17 10.72
N ALA A 125 1.10 -7.83 11.65
CA ALA A 125 1.32 -7.66 13.08
C ALA A 125 2.73 -8.03 13.56
N GLY A 126 3.43 -8.90 12.83
CA GLY A 126 4.79 -9.35 13.14
C GLY A 126 5.90 -8.72 12.29
N LYS A 127 5.56 -7.84 11.33
CA LYS A 127 6.51 -7.34 10.33
C LYS A 127 6.56 -5.82 10.31
N ASP A 128 7.50 -5.23 11.07
CA ASP A 128 7.65 -3.78 11.18
C ASP A 128 7.98 -3.07 9.86
N SER A 129 8.57 -3.79 8.90
CA SER A 129 8.88 -3.27 7.55
C SER A 129 7.70 -3.34 6.57
N CYS A 130 6.56 -3.91 6.98
CA CYS A 130 5.34 -4.00 6.20
C CYS A 130 4.37 -2.88 6.58
N TRP A 131 4.07 -2.00 5.62
CA TRP A 131 3.08 -0.95 5.75
C TRP A 131 1.78 -1.35 5.03
N VAL A 132 0.63 -0.97 5.57
CA VAL A 132 -0.66 -1.21 4.90
C VAL A 132 -1.38 0.11 4.63
N LYS A 133 -1.82 0.30 3.39
CA LYS A 133 -2.55 1.50 2.97
C LYS A 133 -4.05 1.29 3.16
N LEU A 134 -4.64 2.04 4.09
CA LEU A 134 -6.10 2.18 4.26
C LEU A 134 -6.67 3.09 3.16
N THR A 135 -6.67 2.60 1.92
CA THR A 135 -6.93 3.36 0.68
C THR A 135 -7.84 2.55 -0.26
N GLY A 136 -8.38 3.16 -1.32
CA GLY A 136 -9.02 2.42 -2.43
C GLY A 136 -10.18 1.52 -2.02
N VAL A 137 -10.93 1.90 -0.98
CA VAL A 137 -11.98 1.09 -0.35
C VAL A 137 -13.07 0.69 -1.35
N TYR A 138 -13.39 1.60 -2.27
CA TYR A 138 -14.34 1.41 -3.37
C TYR A 138 -13.92 0.30 -4.37
N ARG A 139 -12.68 -0.21 -4.28
CA ARG A 139 -12.18 -1.34 -5.08
C ARG A 139 -12.43 -2.70 -4.42
N ILE A 140 -12.64 -2.73 -3.11
CA ILE A 140 -12.79 -3.98 -2.33
C ILE A 140 -14.19 -4.16 -1.75
N SER A 141 -14.94 -3.06 -1.61
CA SER A 141 -16.26 -3.01 -1.02
C SER A 141 -17.36 -3.08 -2.08
N THR A 142 -18.47 -3.71 -1.72
CA THR A 142 -19.70 -3.75 -2.55
C THR A 142 -20.93 -3.22 -1.82
N ALA A 143 -20.82 -2.93 -0.51
CA ALA A 143 -21.92 -2.42 0.29
C ALA A 143 -22.11 -0.90 0.14
N PRO A 144 -23.35 -0.38 0.25
CA PRO A 144 -23.61 1.06 0.34
C PRO A 144 -22.79 1.72 1.45
N GLY A 145 -22.19 2.89 1.15
CA GLY A 145 -21.33 3.63 2.08
C GLY A 145 -20.11 2.84 2.58
N PHE A 146 -19.74 1.78 1.87
CA PHE A 146 -18.60 0.93 2.16
C PHE A 146 -18.62 0.23 3.54
N ALA A 147 -19.82 -0.06 4.05
CA ALA A 147 -20.01 -0.58 5.40
C ALA A 147 -19.32 -1.93 5.67
N ASP A 148 -19.19 -2.78 4.64
CA ASP A 148 -18.52 -4.08 4.70
C ASP A 148 -17.00 -3.97 4.91
N ALA A 149 -16.37 -2.86 4.49
CA ALA A 149 -14.93 -2.64 4.66
C ALA A 149 -14.51 -2.36 6.11
N ALA A 150 -15.46 -1.96 6.98
CA ALA A 150 -15.18 -1.61 8.36
C ALA A 150 -14.55 -2.75 9.16
N ALA A 151 -14.95 -4.01 8.88
CA ALA A 151 -14.41 -5.17 9.57
C ALA A 151 -12.92 -5.37 9.25
N LEU A 152 -12.51 -5.19 8.00
CA LEU A 152 -11.11 -5.32 7.58
C LEU A 152 -10.26 -4.18 8.16
N ALA A 153 -10.72 -2.94 8.01
CA ALA A 153 -10.00 -1.78 8.51
C ALA A 153 -9.78 -1.84 10.03
N ARG A 154 -10.82 -2.17 10.80
CA ARG A 154 -10.73 -2.29 12.27
C ARG A 154 -9.79 -3.41 12.70
N ALA A 155 -9.84 -4.57 12.04
CA ALA A 155 -8.93 -5.67 12.34
C ALA A 155 -7.46 -5.26 12.13
N LEU A 156 -7.15 -4.55 11.05
CA LEU A 156 -5.80 -4.00 10.81
C LEU A 156 -5.39 -2.98 11.88
N ILE A 157 -6.30 -2.05 12.24
CA ILE A 157 -6.05 -1.03 13.27
C ILE A 157 -5.76 -1.66 14.63
N GLU A 158 -6.49 -2.71 14.98
CA GLU A 158 -6.29 -3.45 16.22
C GLU A 158 -4.95 -4.21 16.22
N ALA A 159 -4.63 -4.89 15.12
CA ALA A 159 -3.47 -5.77 15.05
C ALA A 159 -2.13 -5.03 14.88
N ALA A 160 -2.11 -3.92 14.13
CA ALA A 160 -0.86 -3.26 13.73
C ALA A 160 -1.00 -1.73 13.55
N PRO A 161 -1.45 -0.98 14.58
CA PRO A 161 -1.76 0.45 14.46
C PRO A 161 -0.55 1.32 14.06
N SER A 162 0.68 0.85 14.29
CA SER A 162 1.93 1.54 13.97
C SER A 162 2.42 1.29 12.53
N GLN A 163 1.71 0.48 11.75
CA GLN A 163 2.08 0.06 10.39
C GLN A 163 1.03 0.46 9.35
N LEU A 164 0.07 1.31 9.74
CA LEU A 164 -1.01 1.75 8.86
C LEU A 164 -0.79 3.18 8.38
N ILE A 165 -1.03 3.41 7.10
CA ILE A 165 -1.05 4.74 6.50
C ILE A 165 -2.36 4.92 5.72
N TRP A 166 -2.83 6.16 5.62
CA TRP A 166 -4.05 6.49 4.89
C TRP A 166 -3.76 7.43 3.71
N GLY A 167 -4.60 7.36 2.69
CA GLY A 167 -4.60 8.27 1.56
C GLY A 167 -5.95 8.22 0.84
N SER A 168 -6.23 9.24 0.03
CA SER A 168 -7.51 9.33 -0.67
C SER A 168 -7.64 8.35 -1.85
N ASP A 169 -6.53 7.97 -2.49
CA ASP A 169 -6.52 7.34 -3.82
C ASP A 169 -7.12 8.24 -4.93
N TYR A 170 -7.11 9.57 -4.72
CA TYR A 170 -7.48 10.56 -5.73
C TYR A 170 -6.57 10.43 -6.96
N PRO A 171 -7.08 10.57 -8.21
CA PRO A 171 -8.38 11.11 -8.61
C PRO A 171 -9.52 10.08 -8.70
N HIS A 172 -9.41 8.95 -8.02
CA HIS A 172 -10.42 7.88 -8.01
C HIS A 172 -10.70 7.22 -9.37
N LEU A 173 -9.92 7.53 -10.41
CA LEU A 173 -9.98 6.96 -11.77
C LEU A 173 -11.40 6.56 -12.20
N SER A 174 -11.65 5.27 -12.46
CA SER A 174 -12.94 4.71 -12.91
C SER A 174 -14.11 4.86 -11.91
N PHE A 175 -13.90 5.54 -10.78
CA PHE A 175 -14.85 5.73 -9.69
C PHE A 175 -15.04 7.21 -9.31
N ALA A 176 -14.49 8.16 -10.08
CA ALA A 176 -14.56 9.59 -9.76
C ALA A 176 -15.99 10.09 -9.46
N ASP A 177 -17.00 9.60 -10.19
CA ASP A 177 -18.40 10.00 -9.99
C ASP A 177 -19.11 9.24 -8.84
N LYS A 178 -18.42 8.28 -8.21
CA LYS A 178 -19.00 7.35 -7.23
C LYS A 178 -18.49 7.60 -5.81
N VAL A 179 -17.38 8.32 -5.66
CA VAL A 179 -16.73 8.47 -4.36
C VAL A 179 -16.08 9.84 -4.22
N SER A 180 -16.13 10.40 -3.01
CA SER A 180 -15.40 11.62 -2.67
C SER A 180 -14.29 11.34 -1.66
N SER A 181 -13.20 12.10 -1.74
CA SER A 181 -12.10 12.01 -0.76
C SER A 181 -12.57 12.32 0.66
N MET A 182 -13.56 13.22 0.81
CA MET A 182 -14.15 13.56 2.10
C MET A 182 -14.94 12.40 2.71
N GLU A 183 -15.70 11.66 1.89
CA GLU A 183 -16.40 10.47 2.35
C GLU A 183 -15.41 9.40 2.84
N LEU A 184 -14.34 9.15 2.07
CA LEU A 184 -13.29 8.21 2.46
C LEU A 184 -12.55 8.61 3.74
N TYR A 185 -12.34 9.91 3.95
CA TYR A 185 -11.75 10.42 5.20
C TYR A 185 -12.69 10.18 6.40
N ARG A 186 -14.00 10.43 6.25
CA ARG A 186 -15.00 10.15 7.30
C ARG A 186 -15.11 8.67 7.64
N LEU A 187 -14.77 7.75 6.73
CA LEU A 187 -14.68 6.33 7.06
C LEU A 187 -13.55 6.05 8.05
N LEU A 188 -12.38 6.69 7.87
CA LEU A 188 -11.26 6.55 8.80
C LEU A 188 -11.66 6.96 10.22
N GLU A 189 -12.40 8.06 10.37
CA GLU A 189 -12.92 8.51 11.68
C GLU A 189 -13.84 7.47 12.34
N LYS A 190 -14.63 6.74 11.54
CA LYS A 190 -15.49 5.65 12.04
C LYS A 190 -14.74 4.36 12.37
N TRP A 191 -13.59 4.13 11.75
CA TRP A 191 -12.76 2.94 11.99
C TRP A 191 -11.78 3.15 13.14
N ALA A 192 -11.22 4.35 13.27
CA ALA A 192 -10.34 4.79 14.35
C ALA A 192 -11.00 5.99 15.07
N PRO A 193 -11.93 5.77 16.00
CA PRO A 193 -12.59 6.86 16.75
C PRO A 193 -11.64 7.53 17.75
N ASP A 194 -10.56 6.86 18.16
CA ASP A 194 -9.50 7.43 18.96
C ASP A 194 -8.60 8.37 18.15
N GLU A 195 -8.35 9.57 18.68
CA GLU A 195 -7.54 10.60 18.03
C GLU A 195 -6.07 10.20 17.95
N ALA A 196 -5.52 9.55 18.98
CA ALA A 196 -4.12 9.13 18.99
C ALA A 196 -3.84 8.09 17.89
N THR A 197 -4.80 7.21 17.63
CA THR A 197 -4.74 6.23 16.54
C THR A 197 -4.82 6.91 15.17
N ARG A 198 -5.74 7.88 14.98
CA ARG A 198 -5.79 8.67 13.73
C ARG A 198 -4.52 9.47 13.50
N ARG A 199 -3.95 10.08 14.54
CA ARG A 199 -2.68 10.81 14.47
C ARG A 199 -1.55 9.88 14.00
N ARG A 200 -1.46 8.67 14.55
CA ARG A 200 -0.49 7.67 14.08
C ARG A 200 -0.66 7.41 12.58
N ILE A 201 -1.88 7.09 12.14
CA ILE A 201 -2.17 6.74 10.74
C ILE A 201 -1.91 7.90 9.76
N LEU A 202 -2.19 9.14 10.17
CA LEU A 202 -2.15 10.33 9.30
C LEU A 202 -0.85 11.12 9.38
N VAL A 203 -0.07 10.98 10.44
CA VAL A 203 1.09 11.82 10.73
C VAL A 203 2.32 10.97 11.06
N ASP A 204 2.31 10.25 12.18
CA ASP A 204 3.53 9.64 12.72
C ASP A 204 4.03 8.47 11.85
N ASN A 205 3.10 7.61 11.40
CA ASN A 205 3.40 6.48 10.53
C ASN A 205 3.88 6.92 9.15
N PRO A 206 3.17 7.81 8.40
CA PRO A 206 3.66 8.26 7.09
C PRO A 206 4.97 9.04 7.17
N ALA A 207 5.22 9.79 8.25
CA ALA A 207 6.52 10.44 8.46
C ALA A 207 7.66 9.41 8.53
N ARG A 208 7.47 8.33 9.31
CA ARG A 208 8.46 7.24 9.41
C ARG A 208 8.55 6.41 8.13
N CYS A 209 7.42 6.16 7.45
CA CYS A 209 7.34 5.35 6.23
C CYS A 209 8.08 6.00 5.05
N PHE A 210 7.93 7.32 4.89
CA PHE A 210 8.45 8.06 3.74
C PHE A 210 9.67 8.95 4.05
N GLY A 211 10.06 9.04 5.33
CA GLY A 211 11.16 9.88 5.81
C GLY A 211 10.90 11.36 5.59
N PHE A 212 9.72 11.84 6.03
CA PHE A 212 9.41 13.27 6.12
C PHE A 212 10.05 13.91 7.36
#